data_AF-A0A1Y2E6F9-F1
#
_entry.id   AF-A0A1Y2E6F9-F1
#
_cell.length_a   1.000
_cell.length_b   1.000
_cell.length_c   1.000
_cell.angle_alpha   90.00
_cell.angle_beta   90.00
_cell.angle_gamma   90.00
#
_symmetry.space_group_name_H-M   'P 1'
#
loop_
_entity.id
_entity.type
_entity.pdbx_description
1 polymer ?
#
loop_
_entity_poly.entity_id
_entity_poly.type
_entity_poly.pdbx_seq_one_letter_code
_entity_poly.pdbx_strand_id
1 'polypeptide(L)'
;MPCPACLKISPSRLKEPCVRVQLMTLNLHRRGSTLNNHLQEWTETKRLRQHNLPPNFQNEPDSRVVRVTQDLGVTFAVTVLRFDADPQDVTAWKWKADSIPRLMDMPPYYISNMTEASQNMQQAVRKGKEEYINGLLAAANPISKKTFEAAFRYLETSKSALVSNALEFWVATRFIERPWRICEGNLPGFDPPNEIGCPWSGIVPVTPVMDTQIDHIAISYLLIPLGQRILQELDEKIRNLKRGNWFEIYLTIFIMMNNFEFVFADVIDYTTRHGLKSSKNGGDSLSQSYYHACQTMLIYFRFACNGQAPLSLTRKKENTPVQGLSFDQHEYLQDIKHEIDRQKPNLEDSKSGSVYRTQMYLCYKVVSNDWSPDLPHSEPIDNFTEQDFLTS
;
A
#
# COMPACT_ATOMS: atom_id res chain seq x y z
N MET A 1 16.39 -7.62 16.71
CA MET A 1 17.51 -7.15 17.54
C MET A 1 18.71 -8.05 17.35
N PRO A 2 19.89 -7.51 17.00
CA PRO A 2 21.18 -8.20 17.14
C PRO A 2 21.32 -8.74 18.55
N CYS A 3 21.66 -10.01 18.68
CA CYS A 3 21.90 -10.58 20.00
C CYS A 3 23.11 -9.87 20.67
N PRO A 4 23.21 -9.89 22.01
CA PRO A 4 24.33 -9.26 22.73
C PRO A 4 25.73 -9.70 22.27
N ALA A 5 25.84 -10.88 21.66
CA ALA A 5 27.08 -11.35 21.06
C ALA A 5 27.39 -10.65 19.73
N CYS A 6 26.38 -10.46 18.87
CA CYS A 6 26.52 -9.76 17.59
C CYS A 6 26.84 -8.27 17.76
N LEU A 7 26.35 -7.62 18.82
CA LEU A 7 26.67 -6.22 19.15
C LEU A 7 28.17 -5.99 19.44
N LYS A 8 28.91 -7.04 19.85
CA LYS A 8 30.35 -6.97 20.15
C LYS A 8 31.23 -7.18 18.92
N ILE A 9 30.64 -7.57 17.78
CA ILE A 9 31.35 -7.86 16.54
C ILE A 9 31.24 -6.62 15.64
N SER A 10 32.37 -6.18 15.06
CA SER A 10 32.36 -5.09 14.08
C SER A 10 31.34 -5.40 12.97
N PRO A 11 30.47 -4.45 12.56
CA PRO A 11 29.54 -4.64 11.45
C PRO A 11 30.23 -5.14 10.17
N SER A 12 31.49 -4.75 9.96
CA SER A 12 32.32 -5.19 8.83
C SER A 12 32.73 -6.68 8.86
N ARG A 13 32.57 -7.37 10.00
CA ARG A 13 32.87 -8.80 10.17
C ARG A 13 31.62 -9.67 10.22
N LEU A 14 30.44 -9.08 10.36
CA LEU A 14 29.16 -9.78 10.28
C LEU A 14 28.79 -9.92 8.80
N LYS A 15 28.53 -11.15 8.34
CA LYS A 15 28.06 -11.40 6.97
C LYS A 15 26.57 -11.15 6.81
N GLU A 16 25.82 -11.18 7.90
CA GLU A 16 24.37 -11.01 7.93
C GLU A 16 23.95 -10.21 9.16
N PRO A 17 22.83 -9.45 9.09
CA PRO A 17 22.29 -8.79 10.26
C PRO A 17 21.79 -9.85 11.23
N CYS A 18 22.07 -9.65 12.51
CA CYS A 18 21.72 -10.59 13.56
C CYS A 18 20.23 -10.43 13.91
N VAL A 19 19.36 -10.91 13.02
CA VAL A 19 17.91 -10.84 13.17
C VAL A 19 17.36 -12.25 13.01
N ARG A 20 16.41 -12.63 13.87
CA ARG A 20 15.78 -13.96 13.79
C ARG A 20 14.84 -14.09 12.59
N VAL A 21 14.43 -12.98 11.99
CA VAL A 21 13.44 -12.93 10.89
C VAL A 21 14.15 -12.55 9.59
N GLN A 22 13.82 -13.29 8.54
CA GLN A 22 14.33 -13.09 7.20
C GLN A 22 13.48 -12.05 6.45
N LEU A 23 14.10 -11.22 5.62
CA LEU A 23 13.36 -10.26 4.78
C LEU A 23 12.26 -10.94 3.96
N MET A 24 12.54 -12.14 3.44
CA MET A 24 11.61 -12.89 2.58
C MET A 24 10.32 -13.33 3.27
N THR A 25 10.26 -13.32 4.60
CA THR A 25 9.08 -13.76 5.35
C THR A 25 8.21 -12.60 5.84
N LEU A 26 8.53 -11.36 5.43
CA LEU A 26 7.81 -10.18 5.89
C LEU A 26 6.43 -10.08 5.25
N ASN A 27 5.44 -9.73 6.08
CA ASN A 27 4.10 -9.43 5.59
C ASN A 27 4.01 -7.96 5.17
N LEU A 28 3.70 -7.70 3.89
CA LEU A 28 3.67 -6.35 3.32
C LEU A 28 2.26 -5.83 3.03
N HIS A 29 1.27 -6.72 3.02
CA HIS A 29 -0.12 -6.42 2.67
C HIS A 29 -1.06 -7.44 3.34
N ARG A 30 -2.37 -7.20 3.33
CA ARG A 30 -3.35 -8.16 3.85
C ARG A 30 -3.44 -9.38 2.94
N ARG A 31 -3.74 -10.56 3.49
CA ARG A 31 -3.62 -11.83 2.75
C ARG A 31 -4.71 -12.07 1.70
N GLY A 32 -5.89 -11.45 1.84
CA GLY A 32 -6.99 -11.69 0.91
C GLY A 32 -8.13 -10.70 1.04
N SER A 33 -9.06 -10.77 0.09
CA SER A 33 -10.31 -9.97 0.09
C SER A 33 -11.50 -10.72 0.69
N THR A 34 -11.43 -12.06 0.75
CA THR A 34 -12.44 -12.92 1.38
C THR A 34 -11.78 -14.05 2.17
N LEU A 35 -12.53 -14.65 3.09
CA LEU A 35 -12.13 -15.92 3.72
C LEU A 35 -12.12 -17.05 2.67
N ASN A 36 -11.16 -17.97 2.78
CA ASN A 36 -11.17 -19.32 2.17
C ASN A 36 -11.59 -19.42 0.67
N ASN A 37 -11.18 -18.49 -0.20
CA ASN A 37 -11.49 -18.52 -1.65
C ASN A 37 -12.99 -18.44 -2.03
N HIS A 38 -13.87 -18.01 -1.12
CA HIS A 38 -15.32 -17.94 -1.39
C HIS A 38 -15.69 -17.16 -2.66
N LEU A 39 -14.91 -16.14 -3.03
CA LEU A 39 -15.18 -15.34 -4.23
C LEU A 39 -15.08 -16.13 -5.55
N GLN A 40 -14.10 -17.03 -5.69
CA GLN A 40 -13.91 -17.79 -6.93
C GLN A 40 -15.04 -18.80 -7.13
N GLU A 41 -15.39 -19.53 -6.06
CA GLU A 41 -16.51 -20.48 -6.05
C GLU A 41 -17.85 -19.77 -6.34
N TRP A 42 -18.05 -18.59 -5.74
CA TRP A 42 -19.21 -17.75 -5.97
C TRP A 42 -19.30 -17.32 -7.44
N THR A 43 -18.21 -16.79 -8.00
CA THR A 43 -18.17 -16.29 -9.39
C THR A 43 -18.49 -17.41 -10.39
N GLU A 44 -17.90 -18.59 -10.21
CA GLU A 44 -18.15 -19.73 -11.08
C GLU A 44 -19.60 -20.23 -10.97
N THR A 45 -20.16 -20.25 -9.76
CA THR A 45 -21.57 -20.61 -9.54
C THR A 45 -22.51 -19.67 -10.29
N LYS A 46 -22.29 -18.35 -10.22
CA LYS A 46 -23.11 -17.37 -10.94
C LYS A 46 -22.97 -17.52 -12.47
N ARG A 47 -21.74 -17.72 -12.96
CA ARG A 47 -21.46 -17.95 -14.38
C ARG A 47 -22.17 -19.20 -14.92
N LEU A 48 -22.12 -20.32 -14.19
CA LEU A 48 -22.77 -21.57 -14.57
C LEU A 48 -24.30 -21.45 -14.60
N ARG A 49 -24.92 -20.77 -13.62
CA ARG A 49 -26.37 -20.53 -13.63
C ARG A 49 -26.81 -19.77 -14.86
N GLN A 50 -26.03 -18.78 -15.29
CA GLN A 50 -26.33 -17.99 -16.49
C GLN A 50 -26.21 -18.80 -17.78
N HIS A 51 -25.23 -19.69 -17.89
CA HIS A 51 -25.09 -20.59 -19.04
C HIS A 51 -26.14 -21.70 -19.10
N ASN A 52 -26.67 -22.13 -17.95
CA ASN A 52 -27.66 -23.21 -17.85
C ASN A 52 -29.11 -22.74 -18.03
N LEU A 53 -29.35 -21.45 -18.33
CA LEU A 53 -30.68 -20.95 -18.64
C LEU A 53 -31.19 -21.54 -19.97
N PRO A 54 -32.45 -22.04 -20.03
CA PRO A 54 -33.02 -22.58 -21.26
C PRO A 54 -32.97 -21.53 -22.39
N PRO A 55 -32.83 -21.94 -23.67
CA PRO A 55 -32.69 -21.02 -24.81
C PRO A 55 -33.77 -19.94 -24.89
N ASN A 56 -34.99 -20.25 -24.44
CA ASN A 56 -36.13 -19.33 -24.45
C ASN A 56 -36.11 -18.27 -23.31
N PHE A 57 -35.18 -18.40 -22.35
CA PHE A 57 -34.99 -17.49 -21.22
C PHE A 57 -33.59 -16.85 -21.23
N GLN A 58 -32.80 -17.11 -22.27
CA GLN A 58 -31.56 -16.36 -22.52
C GLN A 58 -31.96 -14.97 -23.03
N ASN A 59 -32.22 -14.04 -22.11
CA ASN A 59 -32.09 -12.62 -22.44
C ASN A 59 -30.66 -12.39 -22.93
N GLU A 60 -30.44 -11.46 -23.89
CA GLU A 60 -29.08 -11.04 -24.21
C GLU A 60 -28.37 -10.70 -22.89
N PRO A 61 -27.17 -11.26 -22.63
CA PRO A 61 -26.45 -10.97 -21.42
C PRO A 61 -26.27 -9.46 -21.34
N ASP A 62 -26.75 -8.82 -20.26
CA ASP A 62 -26.58 -7.39 -19.99
C ASP A 62 -25.12 -7.12 -19.60
N SER A 63 -24.25 -7.38 -20.57
CA SER A 63 -22.80 -7.26 -20.51
C SER A 63 -22.43 -5.86 -20.95
N ARG A 64 -21.64 -5.18 -20.12
CA ARG A 64 -21.24 -3.80 -20.36
C ARG A 64 -19.80 -3.60 -19.99
N VAL A 65 -19.16 -2.66 -20.66
CA VAL A 65 -17.85 -2.15 -20.24
C VAL A 65 -18.07 -0.87 -19.47
N VAL A 66 -17.60 -0.84 -18.23
CA VAL A 66 -17.55 0.38 -17.40
C VAL A 66 -16.09 0.70 -17.09
N ARG A 67 -15.79 1.97 -16.85
CA ARG A 67 -14.47 2.41 -16.40
C ARG A 67 -14.54 2.85 -14.95
N VAL A 68 -13.57 2.40 -14.16
CA VAL A 68 -13.50 2.65 -12.72
C VAL A 68 -12.28 3.50 -12.37
N THR A 69 -12.40 4.27 -11.28
CA THR A 69 -11.38 5.21 -10.80
C THR A 69 -11.43 5.41 -9.28
N GLN A 70 -10.31 5.87 -8.72
CA GLN A 70 -10.20 6.45 -7.36
C GLN A 70 -9.88 7.96 -7.40
N ASP A 71 -10.10 8.60 -8.56
CA ASP A 71 -9.92 10.05 -8.81
C ASP A 71 -8.51 10.58 -8.62
N LEU A 72 -7.52 9.75 -8.98
CA LEU A 72 -6.09 10.04 -8.86
C LEU A 72 -5.33 9.66 -10.14
N GLY A 73 -5.89 9.99 -11.31
CA GLY A 73 -5.27 9.74 -12.63
C GLY A 73 -5.31 8.29 -13.12
N VAL A 74 -5.47 7.31 -12.23
CA VAL A 74 -5.61 5.89 -12.63
C VAL A 74 -7.05 5.54 -12.95
N THR A 75 -7.27 5.08 -14.19
CA THR A 75 -8.55 4.56 -14.67
C THR A 75 -8.35 3.26 -15.44
N PHE A 76 -9.25 2.28 -15.28
CA PHE A 76 -9.24 1.05 -16.07
C PHE A 76 -10.64 0.53 -16.36
N ALA A 77 -10.76 -0.24 -17.45
CA ALA A 77 -12.02 -0.81 -17.90
C ALA A 77 -12.26 -2.20 -17.29
N VAL A 78 -13.51 -2.48 -16.96
CA VAL A 78 -13.98 -3.80 -16.50
C VAL A 78 -15.26 -4.18 -17.24
N THR A 79 -15.35 -5.45 -17.63
CA THR A 79 -16.53 -6.03 -18.27
C THR A 79 -17.46 -6.57 -17.18
N VAL A 80 -18.60 -5.92 -16.98
CA VAL A 80 -19.60 -6.26 -15.97
C VAL A 80 -20.77 -7.01 -16.57
N LEU A 81 -21.41 -7.83 -15.74
CA LEU A 81 -22.59 -8.60 -16.10
C LEU A 81 -23.58 -8.61 -14.94
N ARG A 82 -24.88 -8.48 -15.25
CA ARG A 82 -25.93 -8.59 -14.24
C ARG A 82 -26.09 -10.05 -13.81
N PHE A 83 -26.30 -10.29 -12.51
CA PHE A 83 -26.55 -11.62 -11.95
C PHE A 83 -27.85 -11.67 -11.14
N ASP A 84 -28.40 -12.88 -10.96
CA ASP A 84 -29.50 -13.13 -10.05
C ASP A 84 -28.97 -13.30 -8.61
N ALA A 85 -29.25 -12.30 -7.77
CA ALA A 85 -28.80 -12.26 -6.39
C ALA A 85 -29.56 -13.26 -5.51
N ASP A 86 -28.82 -14.07 -4.75
CA ASP A 86 -29.35 -14.92 -3.69
C ASP A 86 -29.53 -14.09 -2.41
N PRO A 87 -30.41 -14.47 -1.47
CA PRO A 87 -30.65 -13.72 -0.22
C PRO A 87 -29.42 -13.48 0.66
N GLN A 88 -28.37 -14.29 0.47
CA GLN A 88 -27.10 -14.21 1.19
C GLN A 88 -26.06 -13.32 0.50
N ASP A 89 -26.31 -12.87 -0.74
CA ASP A 89 -25.38 -12.04 -1.49
C ASP A 89 -25.40 -10.60 -0.98
N VAL A 90 -24.21 -10.02 -0.81
CA VAL A 90 -24.07 -8.61 -0.43
C VAL A 90 -24.32 -7.73 -1.66
N THR A 91 -25.47 -7.05 -1.67
CA THR A 91 -25.94 -6.23 -2.79
C THR A 91 -26.16 -4.76 -2.42
N ALA A 92 -25.85 -4.36 -1.19
CA ALA A 92 -26.07 -2.99 -0.73
C ALA A 92 -24.89 -2.47 0.07
N TRP A 93 -24.59 -1.19 -0.11
CA TRP A 93 -23.62 -0.47 0.71
C TRP A 93 -24.26 -0.04 2.02
N LYS A 94 -23.49 -0.12 3.12
CA LYS A 94 -23.94 0.24 4.47
C LYS A 94 -22.99 1.28 5.07
N TRP A 95 -23.55 2.30 5.71
CA TRP A 95 -22.75 3.31 6.43
C TRP A 95 -23.53 3.85 7.62
N LYS A 96 -22.90 4.74 8.40
CA LYS A 96 -23.55 5.48 9.49
C LYS A 96 -23.52 6.97 9.18
N ALA A 97 -24.67 7.62 9.24
CA ALA A 97 -24.80 9.07 9.23
C ALA A 97 -25.44 9.49 10.55
N ASP A 98 -24.76 10.36 11.33
CA ASP A 98 -25.21 10.78 12.67
C ASP A 98 -25.55 9.61 13.61
N SER A 99 -24.73 8.55 13.59
CA SER A 99 -24.95 7.29 14.32
C SER A 99 -26.16 6.46 13.88
N ILE A 100 -26.89 6.89 12.85
CA ILE A 100 -28.02 6.15 12.28
C ILE A 100 -27.49 5.26 11.14
N PRO A 101 -27.72 3.94 11.19
CA PRO A 101 -27.40 3.04 10.09
C PRO A 101 -28.18 3.41 8.82
N ARG A 102 -27.48 3.47 7.70
CA ARG A 102 -28.01 3.75 6.36
C ARG A 102 -27.63 2.63 5.41
N LEU A 103 -28.45 2.45 4.38
CA LEU A 103 -28.28 1.42 3.36
C LEU A 103 -28.59 2.01 1.98
N MET A 104 -27.80 1.61 0.99
CA MET A 104 -27.98 1.97 -0.41
C MET A 104 -27.93 0.69 -1.24
N ASP A 105 -29.08 0.32 -1.80
CA ASP A 105 -29.19 -0.83 -2.70
C ASP A 105 -28.41 -0.56 -3.98
N MET A 106 -27.65 -1.55 -4.42
CA MET A 106 -26.93 -1.53 -5.68
C MET A 106 -27.51 -2.58 -6.63
N PRO A 107 -27.55 -2.30 -7.94
CA PRO A 107 -27.95 -3.32 -8.90
C PRO A 107 -26.94 -4.48 -8.87
N PRO A 108 -27.38 -5.73 -9.04
CA PRO A 108 -26.53 -6.91 -8.89
C PRO A 108 -25.64 -7.10 -10.12
N TYR A 109 -24.55 -6.34 -10.19
CA TYR A 109 -23.50 -6.50 -11.20
C TYR A 109 -22.22 -7.04 -10.58
N TYR A 110 -21.51 -7.86 -11.35
CA TYR A 110 -20.18 -8.38 -11.03
C TYR A 110 -19.26 -8.26 -12.25
N ILE A 111 -17.94 -8.27 -12.01
CA ILE A 111 -16.92 -8.35 -13.05
C ILE A 111 -16.91 -9.78 -13.61
N SER A 112 -17.29 -9.90 -14.88
CA SER A 112 -17.40 -11.19 -15.58
C SER A 112 -16.07 -11.71 -16.12
N ASN A 113 -15.12 -10.82 -16.39
CA ASN A 113 -13.79 -11.17 -16.91
C ASN A 113 -12.69 -10.65 -15.98
N MET A 114 -12.40 -11.41 -14.93
CA MET A 114 -11.39 -11.08 -13.91
C MET A 114 -9.96 -11.04 -14.50
N THR A 115 -9.69 -11.83 -15.54
CA THR A 115 -8.39 -11.88 -16.21
C THR A 115 -8.13 -10.62 -17.04
N GLU A 116 -9.11 -10.18 -17.82
CA GLU A 116 -9.02 -8.91 -18.55
C GLU A 116 -8.92 -7.74 -17.58
N ALA A 117 -9.75 -7.73 -16.53
CA ALA A 117 -9.71 -6.69 -15.50
C ALA A 117 -8.32 -6.62 -14.81
N SER A 118 -7.68 -7.75 -14.53
CA SER A 118 -6.34 -7.77 -13.94
C SER A 118 -5.27 -7.23 -14.88
N GLN A 119 -5.34 -7.55 -16.17
CA GLN A 119 -4.43 -6.99 -17.19
C GLN A 119 -4.61 -5.48 -17.32
N ASN A 120 -5.86 -5.01 -17.38
CA ASN A 120 -6.20 -3.59 -17.46
C ASN A 120 -5.71 -2.84 -16.21
N MET A 121 -5.92 -3.40 -15.02
CA MET A 121 -5.45 -2.81 -13.76
C MET A 121 -3.92 -2.72 -13.70
N GLN A 122 -3.20 -3.79 -14.05
CA GLN A 122 -1.73 -3.77 -14.10
C GLN A 122 -1.20 -2.71 -15.08
N GLN A 123 -1.82 -2.59 -16.24
CA GLN A 123 -1.43 -1.59 -17.23
C GLN A 123 -1.71 -0.16 -16.70
N ALA A 124 -2.84 0.04 -16.04
CA ALA A 124 -3.22 1.34 -15.49
C ALA A 124 -2.27 1.79 -14.37
N VAL A 125 -1.87 0.89 -13.47
CA VAL A 125 -0.84 1.19 -12.44
C VAL A 125 0.47 1.62 -13.09
N ARG A 126 0.97 0.85 -14.06
CA ARG A 126 2.25 1.15 -14.72
C ARG A 126 2.25 2.51 -15.42
N LYS A 127 1.13 2.89 -16.05
CA LYS A 127 0.99 4.16 -16.79
C LYS A 127 0.70 5.34 -15.87
N GLY A 128 -0.13 5.16 -14.85
CA GLY A 128 -0.66 6.25 -14.02
C GLY A 128 0.02 6.44 -12.66
N LYS A 129 1.01 5.60 -12.28
CA LYS A 129 1.61 5.65 -10.93
C LYS A 129 2.17 7.01 -10.54
N GLU A 130 2.76 7.75 -11.47
CA GLU A 130 3.36 9.06 -11.16
C GLU A 130 2.29 10.11 -10.84
N GLU A 131 1.27 10.24 -11.69
CA GLU A 131 0.13 11.12 -11.44
C GLU A 131 -0.59 10.76 -10.14
N TYR A 132 -0.79 9.46 -9.90
CA TYR A 132 -1.44 8.93 -8.71
C TYR A 132 -0.67 9.30 -7.42
N ILE A 133 0.64 9.06 -7.42
CA ILE A 133 1.53 9.40 -6.30
C ILE A 133 1.54 10.91 -6.07
N ASN A 134 1.67 11.71 -7.14
CA ASN A 134 1.70 13.16 -7.04
C ASN A 134 0.39 13.73 -6.49
N GLY A 135 -0.76 13.15 -6.85
CA GLY A 135 -2.06 13.53 -6.32
C GLY A 135 -2.17 13.33 -4.80
N LEU A 136 -1.68 12.19 -4.29
CA LEU A 136 -1.71 11.89 -2.86
C LEU A 136 -0.63 12.60 -2.06
N LEU A 137 0.55 12.83 -2.65
CA LEU A 137 1.66 13.51 -1.99
C LEU A 137 1.62 15.04 -2.16
N ALA A 138 0.56 15.59 -2.78
CA ALA A 138 0.42 17.04 -3.00
C ALA A 138 0.54 17.86 -1.70
N ALA A 139 -0.04 17.35 -0.61
CA ALA A 139 0.01 17.96 0.73
C ALA A 139 0.96 17.21 1.70
N ALA A 140 1.78 16.28 1.20
CA ALA A 140 2.70 15.53 2.04
C ALA A 140 3.90 16.37 2.48
N ASN A 141 4.64 15.86 3.47
CA ASN A 141 5.87 16.47 3.93
C ASN A 141 6.86 16.68 2.77
N PRO A 142 7.57 17.83 2.70
CA PRO A 142 8.56 18.11 1.66
C PRO A 142 9.62 17.02 1.49
N ILE A 143 10.03 16.35 2.58
CA ILE A 143 11.00 15.24 2.52
C ILE A 143 10.43 14.09 1.70
N SER A 144 9.19 13.67 1.99
CA SER A 144 8.52 12.61 1.22
C SER A 144 8.38 13.00 -0.24
N LYS A 145 7.84 14.20 -0.52
CA LYS A 145 7.63 14.67 -1.89
C LYS A 145 8.94 14.66 -2.70
N LYS A 146 10.00 15.29 -2.19
CA LYS A 146 11.32 15.31 -2.83
C LYS A 146 11.92 13.91 -3.01
N THR A 147 11.64 12.99 -2.10
CA THR A 147 12.15 11.61 -2.17
C THR A 147 11.46 10.79 -3.26
N PHE A 148 10.14 10.93 -3.41
CA PHE A 148 9.42 10.31 -4.52
C PHE A 148 9.80 10.93 -5.86
N GLU A 149 9.96 12.26 -5.94
CA GLU A 149 10.49 12.93 -7.14
C GLU A 149 11.89 12.40 -7.51
N ALA A 150 12.77 12.22 -6.53
CA ALA A 150 14.09 11.63 -6.74
C ALA A 150 14.01 10.17 -7.18
N ALA A 151 13.02 9.40 -6.72
CA ALA A 151 12.78 8.04 -7.19
C ALA A 151 12.39 7.99 -8.67
N PHE A 152 11.51 8.89 -9.12
CA PHE A 152 11.17 8.99 -10.54
C PHE A 152 12.38 9.40 -11.40
N ARG A 153 13.14 10.43 -11.01
CA ARG A 153 14.40 10.80 -11.69
C ARG A 153 15.40 9.66 -11.72
N TYR A 154 15.50 8.89 -10.63
CA TYR A 154 16.37 7.72 -10.58
C TYR A 154 15.94 6.64 -11.57
N LEU A 155 14.64 6.43 -11.80
CA LEU A 155 14.14 5.48 -12.79
C LEU A 155 14.43 5.89 -14.23
N GLU A 156 14.50 7.19 -14.54
CA GLU A 156 14.84 7.67 -15.87
C GLU A 156 16.21 7.16 -16.32
N THR A 157 17.19 7.18 -15.41
CA THR A 157 18.59 6.82 -15.67
C THR A 157 18.93 5.37 -15.36
N SER A 158 18.46 4.83 -14.24
CA SER A 158 18.85 3.49 -13.76
C SER A 158 18.01 2.34 -14.33
N LYS A 159 16.75 2.63 -14.72
CA LYS A 159 15.74 1.59 -15.01
C LYS A 159 15.61 0.54 -13.90
N SER A 160 15.82 0.94 -12.64
CA SER A 160 15.74 0.06 -11.47
C SER A 160 14.38 -0.65 -11.36
N ALA A 161 14.41 -1.98 -11.48
CA ALA A 161 13.23 -2.80 -11.23
C ALA A 161 12.73 -2.64 -9.79
N LEU A 162 13.65 -2.61 -8.81
CA LEU A 162 13.32 -2.53 -7.39
C LEU A 162 12.56 -1.27 -7.03
N VAL A 163 13.05 -0.10 -7.46
CA VAL A 163 12.37 1.17 -7.22
C VAL A 163 11.04 1.24 -7.99
N SER A 164 10.99 0.73 -9.23
CA SER A 164 9.74 0.69 -10.00
C SER A 164 8.70 -0.20 -9.33
N ASN A 165 9.10 -1.38 -8.86
CA ASN A 165 8.24 -2.33 -8.15
C ASN A 165 7.73 -1.70 -6.85
N ALA A 166 8.57 -1.00 -6.08
CA ALA A 166 8.17 -0.32 -4.85
C ALA A 166 7.13 0.79 -5.10
N LEU A 167 7.30 1.59 -6.17
CA LEU A 167 6.31 2.61 -6.54
C LEU A 167 4.99 1.99 -7.01
N GLU A 168 5.04 0.92 -7.81
CA GLU A 168 3.85 0.18 -8.25
C GLU A 168 3.12 -0.47 -7.07
N PHE A 169 3.88 -1.04 -6.11
CA PHE A 169 3.33 -1.61 -4.89
C PHE A 169 2.67 -0.54 -4.02
N TRP A 170 3.30 0.62 -3.88
CA TRP A 170 2.74 1.75 -3.13
C TRP A 170 1.38 2.18 -3.68
N VAL A 171 1.24 2.27 -5.01
CA VAL A 171 -0.04 2.59 -5.67
C VAL A 171 -1.05 1.46 -5.49
N ALA A 172 -0.64 0.22 -5.77
CA ALA A 172 -1.52 -0.95 -5.65
C ALA A 172 -2.04 -1.16 -4.22
N THR A 173 -1.32 -0.71 -3.20
CA THR A 173 -1.80 -0.80 -1.82
C THR A 173 -3.00 0.12 -1.60
N ARG A 174 -3.02 1.31 -2.21
CA ARG A 174 -4.17 2.23 -2.12
C ARG A 174 -5.43 1.70 -2.81
N PHE A 175 -5.27 0.76 -3.75
CA PHE A 175 -6.41 0.18 -4.49
C PHE A 175 -7.36 -0.62 -3.58
N ILE A 176 -6.86 -1.08 -2.43
CA ILE A 176 -7.65 -1.85 -1.45
C ILE A 176 -8.03 -1.05 -0.20
N GLU A 177 -7.71 0.24 -0.18
CA GLU A 177 -7.95 1.14 0.97
C GLU A 177 -8.98 2.22 0.63
N ARG A 178 -9.05 2.64 -0.64
CA ARG A 178 -9.93 3.72 -1.10
C ARG A 178 -11.09 3.17 -1.94
N PRO A 179 -12.28 3.77 -1.84
CA PRO A 179 -13.44 3.30 -2.58
C PRO A 179 -13.28 3.53 -4.08
N TRP A 180 -13.81 2.60 -4.88
CA TRP A 180 -13.89 2.71 -6.33
C TRP A 180 -15.23 3.28 -6.78
N ARG A 181 -15.20 4.11 -7.82
CA ARG A 181 -16.41 4.55 -8.51
C ARG A 181 -16.33 4.32 -10.01
N ILE A 182 -17.48 4.20 -10.63
CA ILE A 182 -17.64 4.21 -12.08
C ILE A 182 -17.57 5.66 -12.55
N CYS A 183 -16.65 5.93 -13.49
CA CYS A 183 -16.49 7.25 -14.10
C CYS A 183 -16.97 7.31 -15.55
N GLU A 184 -17.03 6.17 -16.25
CA GLU A 184 -17.60 6.08 -17.59
C GLU A 184 -18.39 4.78 -17.75
N GLY A 185 -19.45 4.82 -18.54
CA GLY A 185 -20.47 3.77 -18.60
C GLY A 185 -21.56 3.97 -17.54
N ASN A 186 -22.55 3.08 -17.51
CA ASN A 186 -23.67 3.16 -16.57
C ASN A 186 -24.06 1.78 -16.04
N LEU A 187 -24.69 1.78 -14.86
CA LEU A 187 -25.40 0.62 -14.30
C LEU A 187 -26.91 0.89 -14.43
N PRO A 188 -27.61 0.23 -15.36
CA PRO A 188 -29.06 0.38 -15.52
C PRO A 188 -29.83 0.20 -14.21
N GLY A 189 -30.80 1.08 -13.98
CA GLY A 189 -31.66 1.03 -12.80
C GLY A 189 -31.00 1.54 -11.52
N PHE A 190 -29.86 2.23 -11.63
CA PHE A 190 -29.22 2.92 -10.52
C PHE A 190 -28.98 4.38 -10.84
N ASP A 191 -29.54 5.25 -10.02
CA ASP A 191 -29.25 6.67 -10.00
C ASP A 191 -28.44 6.99 -8.74
N PRO A 192 -27.35 7.76 -8.83
CA PRO A 192 -26.54 8.09 -7.68
C PRO A 192 -27.37 8.88 -6.65
N PRO A 193 -27.21 8.58 -5.34
CA PRO A 193 -27.94 9.30 -4.31
C PRO A 193 -27.55 10.78 -4.32
N ASN A 194 -28.51 11.66 -4.02
CA ASN A 194 -28.24 13.09 -3.83
C ASN A 194 -28.59 13.49 -2.39
N GLU A 195 -27.96 12.80 -1.44
CA GLU A 195 -28.23 12.95 -0.01
C GLU A 195 -27.01 13.51 0.72
N ILE A 196 -27.25 14.43 1.65
CA ILE A 196 -26.20 14.97 2.53
C ILE A 196 -25.80 13.87 3.52
N GLY A 197 -24.50 13.64 3.67
CA GLY A 197 -23.97 12.60 4.57
C GLY A 197 -23.93 11.20 3.98
N CYS A 198 -24.30 11.03 2.70
CA CYS A 198 -24.01 9.82 1.94
C CYS A 198 -22.56 9.87 1.40
N PRO A 199 -21.69 8.88 1.68
CA PRO A 199 -20.33 8.82 1.14
C PRO A 199 -20.28 8.79 -0.39
N TRP A 200 -21.37 8.37 -1.03
CA TRP A 200 -21.50 8.22 -2.48
C TRP A 200 -22.43 9.26 -3.11
N SER A 201 -22.68 10.38 -2.41
CA SER A 201 -23.51 11.45 -2.92
C SER A 201 -22.98 11.98 -4.26
N GLY A 202 -23.80 11.94 -5.31
CA GLY A 202 -23.46 12.39 -6.65
C GLY A 202 -22.50 11.48 -7.44
N ILE A 203 -22.15 10.30 -6.93
CA ILE A 203 -21.26 9.36 -7.61
C ILE A 203 -21.87 7.96 -7.73
N VAL A 204 -21.46 7.20 -8.73
CA VAL A 204 -21.84 5.80 -8.90
C VAL A 204 -20.70 4.92 -8.37
N PRO A 205 -20.78 4.36 -7.15
CA PRO A 205 -19.76 3.44 -6.69
C PRO A 205 -19.80 2.14 -7.50
N VAL A 206 -18.70 1.39 -7.45
CA VAL A 206 -18.76 -0.02 -7.83
C VAL A 206 -19.72 -0.78 -6.89
N THR A 207 -20.31 -1.87 -7.37
CA THR A 207 -21.17 -2.71 -6.50
C THR A 207 -20.31 -3.38 -5.41
N PRO A 208 -20.90 -3.82 -4.28
CA PRO A 208 -20.13 -4.51 -3.24
C PRO A 208 -19.36 -5.73 -3.76
N VAL A 209 -19.98 -6.52 -4.63
CA VAL A 209 -19.32 -7.67 -5.29
C VAL A 209 -18.15 -7.21 -6.17
N MET A 210 -18.33 -6.16 -6.98
CA MET A 210 -17.25 -5.62 -7.80
C MET A 210 -16.10 -5.11 -6.95
N ASP A 211 -16.36 -4.47 -5.81
CA ASP A 211 -15.34 -3.99 -4.87
C ASP A 211 -14.49 -5.15 -4.33
N THR A 212 -15.14 -6.21 -3.85
CA THR A 212 -14.46 -7.45 -3.40
C THR A 212 -13.64 -8.10 -4.53
N GLN A 213 -14.13 -8.05 -5.77
CA GLN A 213 -13.41 -8.55 -6.95
C GLN A 213 -12.20 -7.67 -7.30
N ILE A 214 -12.33 -6.35 -7.25
CA ILE A 214 -11.22 -5.42 -7.48
C ILE A 214 -10.14 -5.62 -6.41
N ASP A 215 -10.53 -5.77 -5.15
CA ASP A 215 -9.61 -6.10 -4.06
C ASP A 215 -8.88 -7.42 -4.30
N HIS A 216 -9.62 -8.46 -4.71
CA HIS A 216 -9.03 -9.75 -5.04
C HIS A 216 -7.99 -9.62 -6.16
N ILE A 217 -8.29 -8.85 -7.19
CA ILE A 217 -7.39 -8.60 -8.32
C ILE A 217 -6.13 -7.88 -7.82
N ALA A 218 -6.30 -6.78 -7.09
CA ALA A 218 -5.18 -5.99 -6.58
C ALA A 218 -4.27 -6.83 -5.68
N ILE A 219 -4.83 -7.62 -4.77
CA ILE A 219 -4.04 -8.49 -3.88
C ILE A 219 -3.30 -9.56 -4.67
N SER A 220 -4.02 -10.31 -5.51
CA SER A 220 -3.49 -11.53 -6.13
C SER A 220 -2.54 -11.25 -7.30
N TYR A 221 -2.82 -10.20 -8.09
CA TYR A 221 -2.11 -9.92 -9.34
C TYR A 221 -1.15 -8.73 -9.25
N LEU A 222 -1.20 -7.95 -8.17
CA LEU A 222 -0.26 -6.85 -7.92
C LEU A 222 0.49 -7.04 -6.60
N LEU A 223 -0.19 -7.00 -5.45
CA LEU A 223 0.47 -6.92 -4.15
C LEU A 223 1.32 -8.14 -3.82
N ILE A 224 0.79 -9.36 -3.95
CA ILE A 224 1.56 -10.60 -3.72
C ILE A 224 2.81 -10.66 -4.61
N PRO A 225 2.69 -10.60 -5.95
CA PRO A 225 3.86 -10.74 -6.81
C PRO A 225 4.85 -9.57 -6.69
N LEU A 226 4.38 -8.33 -6.52
CA LEU A 226 5.28 -7.18 -6.33
C LEU A 226 5.99 -7.25 -4.97
N GLY A 227 5.27 -7.60 -3.90
CA GLY A 227 5.85 -7.74 -2.57
C GLY A 227 6.96 -8.79 -2.54
N GLN A 228 6.74 -9.95 -3.16
CA GLN A 228 7.76 -11.00 -3.29
C GLN A 228 9.01 -10.51 -4.05
N ARG A 229 8.82 -9.83 -5.19
CA ARG A 229 9.94 -9.28 -5.98
C ARG A 229 10.72 -8.21 -5.21
N ILE A 230 10.03 -7.30 -4.53
CA ILE A 230 10.66 -6.26 -3.71
C ILE A 230 11.53 -6.89 -2.64
N LEU A 231 11.00 -7.86 -1.88
CA LEU A 231 11.76 -8.51 -0.81
C LEU A 231 12.96 -9.28 -1.36
N GLN A 232 12.79 -10.00 -2.47
CA GLN A 232 13.88 -10.74 -3.12
C GLN A 232 14.99 -9.81 -3.61
N GLU A 233 14.65 -8.82 -4.42
CA GLU A 233 15.61 -7.89 -5.00
C GLU A 233 16.30 -7.04 -3.91
N LEU A 234 15.57 -6.67 -2.85
CA LEU A 234 16.13 -5.95 -1.70
C LEU A 234 17.13 -6.83 -0.92
N ASP A 235 16.79 -8.09 -0.62
CA ASP A 235 17.67 -9.03 0.06
C ASP A 235 18.96 -9.28 -0.75
N GLU A 236 18.84 -9.49 -2.06
CA GLU A 236 19.97 -9.63 -2.98
C GLU A 236 20.87 -8.39 -2.97
N LYS A 237 20.29 -7.18 -3.06
CA LYS A 237 21.03 -5.91 -3.06
C LYS A 237 21.76 -5.66 -1.74
N ILE A 238 21.13 -6.00 -0.62
CA ILE A 238 21.68 -5.88 0.72
C ILE A 238 22.84 -6.85 0.92
N ARG A 239 22.69 -8.11 0.53
CA ARG A 239 23.75 -9.14 0.64
C ARG A 239 24.96 -8.88 -0.24
N ASN A 240 24.77 -8.16 -1.35
CA ASN A 240 25.87 -7.79 -2.25
C ASN A 240 26.87 -6.80 -1.60
N LEU A 241 26.45 -6.07 -0.55
CA LEU A 241 27.30 -5.12 0.21
C LEU A 241 28.01 -4.06 -0.68
N LYS A 242 27.49 -3.81 -1.89
CA LYS A 242 28.03 -2.80 -2.81
C LYS A 242 27.53 -1.41 -2.41
N ARG A 243 28.47 -0.49 -2.18
CA ARG A 243 28.17 0.93 -1.86
C ARG A 243 27.28 1.60 -2.92
N GLY A 244 27.45 1.25 -4.20
CA GLY A 244 26.62 1.78 -5.28
C GLY A 244 25.14 1.40 -5.21
N ASN A 245 24.78 0.36 -4.44
CA ASN A 245 23.37 -0.01 -4.23
C ASN A 245 22.67 0.88 -3.19
N TRP A 246 23.43 1.72 -2.47
CA TRP A 246 22.90 2.48 -1.34
C TRP A 246 21.68 3.31 -1.69
N PHE A 247 21.73 4.06 -2.79
CA PHE A 247 20.65 4.98 -3.16
C PHE A 247 19.37 4.25 -3.54
N GLU A 248 19.50 3.16 -4.31
CA GLU A 248 18.39 2.30 -4.68
C GLU A 248 17.71 1.65 -3.47
N ILE A 249 18.52 1.13 -2.53
CA ILE A 249 18.05 0.55 -1.26
C ILE A 249 17.35 1.64 -0.42
N TYR A 250 17.96 2.83 -0.31
CA TYR A 250 17.42 3.95 0.45
C TYR A 250 16.05 4.38 -0.07
N LEU A 251 15.93 4.62 -1.39
CA LEU A 251 14.66 5.01 -2.01
C LEU A 251 13.58 3.96 -1.76
N THR A 252 13.93 2.68 -1.97
CA THR A 252 13.01 1.56 -1.76
C THR A 252 12.52 1.50 -0.32
N ILE A 253 13.42 1.53 0.67
CA ILE A 253 13.07 1.48 2.09
C ILE A 253 12.22 2.69 2.46
N PHE A 254 12.55 3.89 1.97
CA PHE A 254 11.77 5.09 2.23
C PHE A 254 10.34 4.97 1.67
N ILE A 255 10.19 4.55 0.41
CA ILE A 255 8.87 4.33 -0.22
C ILE A 255 8.07 3.29 0.57
N MET A 256 8.70 2.20 1.02
CA MET A 256 8.04 1.18 1.83
C MET A 256 7.62 1.71 3.21
N MET A 257 8.47 2.49 3.89
CA MET A 257 8.09 3.13 5.16
C MET A 257 6.92 4.09 4.97
N ASN A 258 6.94 4.88 3.90
CA ASN A 258 5.83 5.77 3.57
C ASN A 258 4.56 4.98 3.25
N ASN A 259 4.67 3.85 2.54
CA ASN A 259 3.52 2.98 2.29
C ASN A 259 2.85 2.55 3.60
N PHE A 260 3.64 2.11 4.58
CA PHE A 260 3.10 1.69 5.87
C PHE A 260 2.49 2.83 6.68
N GLU A 261 3.00 4.06 6.58
CA GLU A 261 2.33 5.22 7.21
C GLU A 261 0.90 5.39 6.68
N PHE A 262 0.70 5.22 5.37
CA PHE A 262 -0.65 5.21 4.79
C PHE A 262 -1.48 4.01 5.24
N VAL A 263 -0.90 2.80 5.27
CA VAL A 263 -1.61 1.59 5.74
C VAL A 263 -2.08 1.75 7.19
N PHE A 264 -1.23 2.26 8.09
CA PHE A 264 -1.63 2.48 9.48
C PHE A 264 -2.71 3.57 9.59
N ALA A 265 -2.60 4.66 8.83
CA ALA A 265 -3.64 5.68 8.79
C ALA A 265 -4.99 5.10 8.31
N ASP A 266 -4.96 4.25 7.28
CA ASP A 266 -6.14 3.56 6.75
C ASP A 266 -6.76 2.58 7.76
N VAL A 267 -5.94 1.83 8.52
CA VAL A 267 -6.44 0.96 9.60
C VAL A 267 -7.32 1.74 10.59
N ILE A 268 -6.91 2.96 10.99
CA ILE A 268 -7.73 3.80 11.88
C ILE A 268 -8.99 4.28 11.18
N ASP A 269 -8.88 4.73 9.94
CA ASP A 269 -10.02 5.22 9.18
C ASP A 269 -11.08 4.11 8.97
N TYR A 270 -10.66 2.95 8.49
CA TYR A 270 -11.50 1.76 8.30
C TYR A 270 -12.16 1.33 9.62
N THR A 271 -11.38 1.15 10.68
CA THR A 271 -11.92 0.67 11.95
C THR A 271 -12.87 1.68 12.59
N THR A 272 -12.63 2.98 12.40
CA THR A 272 -13.55 4.05 12.83
C THR A 272 -14.84 4.02 12.02
N ARG A 273 -14.76 3.95 10.68
CA ARG A 273 -15.92 3.89 9.78
C ARG A 273 -16.83 2.70 10.06
N HIS A 274 -16.23 1.54 10.32
CA HIS A 274 -16.95 0.29 10.58
C HIS A 274 -17.25 0.03 12.06
N GLY A 275 -16.76 0.89 12.97
CA GLY A 275 -16.98 0.78 14.42
C GLY A 275 -16.33 -0.47 15.03
N LEU A 276 -15.23 -0.93 14.44
CA LEU A 276 -14.49 -2.10 14.89
C LEU A 276 -13.69 -1.79 16.14
N LYS A 277 -13.58 -2.75 17.05
CA LYS A 277 -12.77 -2.66 18.26
C LYS A 277 -11.76 -3.79 18.26
N SER A 278 -10.49 -3.45 18.47
CA SER A 278 -9.44 -4.45 18.54
C SER A 278 -9.68 -5.40 19.72
N SER A 279 -9.62 -6.70 19.46
CA SER A 279 -9.74 -7.74 20.47
C SER A 279 -8.44 -7.86 21.26
N LYS A 280 -8.54 -8.03 22.59
CA LYS A 280 -7.37 -8.33 23.44
C LYS A 280 -6.94 -9.80 23.37
N ASN A 281 -7.80 -10.68 22.85
CA ASN A 281 -7.64 -12.14 22.87
C ASN A 281 -7.59 -12.75 21.46
N GLY A 282 -7.26 -11.95 20.44
CA GLY A 282 -7.21 -12.38 19.03
C GLY A 282 -5.93 -13.16 18.67
N GLY A 283 -5.96 -13.80 17.50
CA GLY A 283 -4.80 -14.49 16.91
C GLY A 283 -3.69 -13.53 16.45
N ASP A 284 -2.90 -13.94 15.45
CA ASP A 284 -1.78 -13.14 14.95
C ASP A 284 -2.23 -11.75 14.45
N SER A 285 -1.77 -10.69 15.12
CA SER A 285 -2.12 -9.30 14.76
C SER A 285 -1.49 -8.90 13.43
N LEU A 286 -2.32 -8.36 12.54
CA LEU A 286 -1.93 -7.81 11.25
C LEU A 286 -1.10 -6.54 11.42
N SER A 287 -1.57 -5.60 12.23
CA SER A 287 -0.88 -4.34 12.51
C SER A 287 0.48 -4.55 13.17
N GLN A 288 0.59 -5.53 14.09
CA GLN A 288 1.87 -5.93 14.68
C GLN A 288 2.80 -6.55 13.64
N SER A 289 2.26 -7.36 12.73
CA SER A 289 3.04 -7.95 11.64
C SER A 289 3.61 -6.89 10.69
N TYR A 290 2.81 -5.87 10.35
CA TYR A 290 3.28 -4.72 9.57
C TYR A 290 4.34 -3.91 10.30
N TYR A 291 4.13 -3.63 11.59
CA TYR A 291 5.10 -2.89 12.37
C TYR A 291 6.43 -3.67 12.47
N HIS A 292 6.35 -4.98 12.65
CA HIS A 292 7.51 -5.86 12.64
C HIS A 292 8.24 -5.87 11.30
N ALA A 293 7.51 -5.83 10.18
CA ALA A 293 8.09 -5.70 8.84
C ALA A 293 8.87 -4.39 8.68
N CYS A 294 8.30 -3.27 9.15
CA CYS A 294 8.98 -1.98 9.15
C CYS A 294 10.30 -2.02 9.94
N GLN A 295 10.26 -2.55 11.16
CA GLN A 295 11.44 -2.68 12.01
C GLN A 295 12.52 -3.55 11.37
N THR A 296 12.13 -4.68 10.77
CA THR A 296 13.08 -5.58 10.12
C THR A 296 13.73 -4.90 8.91
N MET A 297 12.96 -4.25 8.04
CA MET A 297 13.50 -3.50 6.91
C MET A 297 14.49 -2.41 7.34
N LEU A 298 14.17 -1.65 8.40
CA LEU A 298 15.06 -0.63 8.95
C LEU A 298 16.37 -1.25 9.49
N ILE A 299 16.31 -2.38 10.20
CA ILE A 299 17.52 -3.07 10.70
C ILE A 299 18.43 -3.49 9.53
N TYR A 300 17.85 -4.09 8.50
CA TYR A 300 18.60 -4.54 7.32
C TYR A 300 19.20 -3.35 6.56
N PHE A 301 18.46 -2.24 6.41
CA PHE A 301 18.98 -1.00 5.82
C PHE A 301 20.18 -0.45 6.61
N ARG A 302 20.06 -0.38 7.94
CA ARG A 302 21.14 0.10 8.82
C ARG A 302 22.38 -0.79 8.73
N PHE A 303 22.19 -2.11 8.64
CA PHE A 303 23.28 -3.07 8.50
C PHE A 303 24.01 -2.99 7.14
N ALA A 304 23.27 -3.05 6.04
CA ALA A 304 23.85 -3.19 4.69
C ALA A 304 24.62 -1.96 4.21
N CYS A 305 24.20 -0.78 4.68
CA CYS A 305 24.47 0.50 4.04
C CYS A 305 25.11 1.53 4.97
N ASN A 306 25.49 1.14 6.20
CA ASN A 306 25.70 2.09 7.31
C ASN A 306 24.50 3.08 7.44
N GLY A 307 23.30 2.60 7.08
CA GLY A 307 22.07 3.38 7.12
C GLY A 307 22.14 4.70 6.36
N GLN A 308 22.00 5.78 7.12
CA GLN A 308 21.93 7.17 6.68
C GLN A 308 23.30 7.82 6.47
N ALA A 309 24.41 7.07 6.49
CA ALA A 309 25.77 7.64 6.43
C ALA A 309 25.99 8.70 5.33
N PRO A 310 25.45 8.57 4.10
CA PRO A 310 25.52 9.64 3.10
C PRO A 310 24.78 10.93 3.47
N LEU A 311 23.67 10.85 4.22
CA LEU A 311 22.95 12.01 4.77
C LEU A 311 23.70 12.66 5.95
N SER A 312 24.46 11.86 6.71
CA SER A 312 25.24 12.31 7.87
C SER A 312 26.55 13.02 7.52
N LEU A 313 26.99 13.01 6.25
CA LEU A 313 28.20 13.71 5.81
C LEU A 313 28.06 15.20 6.11
N THR A 314 28.83 15.68 7.07
CA THR A 314 28.82 17.06 7.54
C THR A 314 29.50 17.97 6.52
N ARG A 315 29.05 19.24 6.48
CA ARG A 315 29.53 20.30 5.58
C ARG A 315 31.06 20.36 5.41
N LYS A 316 31.81 20.01 6.45
CA LYS A 316 33.29 20.03 6.46
C LYS A 316 33.96 18.96 5.59
N LYS A 317 33.25 17.90 5.15
CA LYS A 317 33.77 16.84 4.25
C LYS A 317 33.15 16.87 2.84
N GLU A 318 32.49 17.97 2.48
CA GLU A 318 31.68 18.11 1.24
C GLU A 318 32.44 17.88 -0.07
N ASN A 319 33.77 17.95 -0.09
CA ASN A 319 34.55 17.76 -1.31
C ASN A 319 34.95 16.31 -1.61
N THR A 320 34.47 15.33 -0.83
CA THR A 320 34.70 13.91 -1.17
C THR A 320 33.39 13.32 -1.67
N PRO A 321 33.24 13.07 -2.98
CA PRO A 321 32.08 12.36 -3.52
C PRO A 321 31.90 11.06 -2.74
N VAL A 322 30.68 10.77 -2.29
CA VAL A 322 30.38 9.43 -1.80
C VAL A 322 30.58 8.50 -2.98
N GLN A 323 31.62 7.67 -2.89
CA GLN A 323 32.03 6.81 -3.98
C GLN A 323 30.85 5.94 -4.44
N GLY A 324 30.40 6.14 -5.68
CA GLY A 324 29.29 5.41 -6.29
C GLY A 324 27.97 6.19 -6.42
N LEU A 325 27.89 7.46 -5.99
CA LEU A 325 26.73 8.32 -6.23
C LEU A 325 26.94 9.28 -7.42
N SER A 326 25.89 9.53 -8.20
CA SER A 326 25.89 10.52 -9.29
C SER A 326 25.81 11.96 -8.76
N PHE A 327 26.02 12.96 -9.62
CA PHE A 327 25.87 14.37 -9.26
C PHE A 327 24.46 14.68 -8.73
N ASP A 328 23.43 14.30 -9.47
CA ASP A 328 22.03 14.52 -9.10
C ASP A 328 21.66 13.86 -7.76
N GLN A 329 22.26 12.69 -7.46
CA GLN A 329 22.07 12.02 -6.17
C GLN A 329 22.69 12.81 -5.03
N HIS A 330 23.87 13.43 -5.23
CA HIS A 330 24.47 14.29 -4.23
C HIS A 330 23.65 15.56 -3.99
N GLU A 331 23.16 16.20 -5.05
CA GLU A 331 22.30 17.37 -4.96
C GLU A 331 21.04 17.06 -4.16
N TYR A 332 20.36 15.95 -4.48
CA TYR A 332 19.22 15.47 -3.70
C TYR A 332 19.54 15.27 -2.21
N LEU A 333 20.70 14.68 -1.88
CA LEU A 333 21.08 14.46 -0.48
C LEU A 333 21.31 15.77 0.28
N GLN A 334 21.88 16.78 -0.38
CA GLN A 334 22.05 18.11 0.21
C GLN A 334 20.70 18.78 0.47
N ASP A 335 19.78 18.67 -0.49
CA ASP A 335 18.41 19.16 -0.38
C ASP A 335 17.64 18.54 0.78
N ILE A 336 17.68 17.21 0.89
CA ILE A 336 17.01 16.49 1.99
C ILE A 336 17.63 16.83 3.33
N LYS A 337 18.96 16.96 3.40
CA LYS A 337 19.63 17.38 4.62
C LYS A 337 19.17 18.77 5.08
N HIS A 338 19.09 19.72 4.15
CA HIS A 338 18.59 21.06 4.45
C HIS A 338 17.14 21.01 4.98
N GLU A 339 16.31 20.17 4.39
CA GLU A 339 14.91 20.00 4.81
C GLU A 339 14.80 19.36 6.20
N ILE A 340 15.63 18.36 6.51
CA ILE A 340 15.71 17.74 7.85
C ILE A 340 16.15 18.78 8.89
N ASP A 341 17.18 19.56 8.60
CA ASP A 341 17.68 20.60 9.51
C ASP A 341 16.63 21.69 9.75
N ARG A 342 15.88 22.07 8.70
CA ARG A 342 14.79 23.05 8.76
C ARG A 342 13.61 22.57 9.62
N GLN A 343 13.25 21.30 9.51
CA GLN A 343 12.09 20.71 10.21
C GLN A 343 12.46 20.03 11.53
N LYS A 344 13.72 20.12 11.97
CA LYS A 344 14.25 19.35 13.11
C LYS A 344 13.35 19.35 14.35
N PRO A 345 12.82 20.50 14.84
CA PRO A 345 11.93 20.49 16.02
C PRO A 345 10.69 19.61 15.83
N ASN A 346 10.01 19.75 14.69
CA ASN A 346 8.78 19.00 14.38
C ASN A 346 9.06 17.50 14.18
N LEU A 347 10.23 17.16 13.63
CA LEU A 347 10.66 15.78 13.43
C LEU A 347 11.08 15.10 14.73
N GLU A 348 11.62 15.85 15.70
CA GLU A 348 11.91 15.33 17.04
C GLU A 348 10.61 14.97 17.78
N ASP A 349 9.57 15.80 17.68
CA ASP A 349 8.23 15.48 18.20
C ASP A 349 7.64 14.24 17.53
N SER A 350 7.99 14.00 16.26
CA SER A 350 7.56 12.81 15.54
C SER A 350 8.18 11.52 16.08
N LYS A 351 9.28 11.56 16.85
CA LYS A 351 9.90 10.36 17.45
C LYS A 351 9.01 9.66 18.46
N SER A 352 8.30 10.45 19.27
CA SER A 352 7.41 9.96 20.32
C SER A 352 5.97 9.82 19.85
N GLY A 353 5.68 10.15 18.58
CA GLY A 353 4.33 10.14 18.03
C GLY A 353 3.70 8.76 17.84
N SER A 354 2.49 8.79 17.28
CA SER A 354 1.69 7.63 16.94
C SER A 354 2.08 7.12 15.55
N VAL A 355 2.28 5.81 15.39
CA VAL A 355 2.50 5.22 14.07
C VAL A 355 1.31 5.41 13.12
N TYR A 356 0.11 5.63 13.66
CA TYR A 356 -1.14 5.73 12.90
C TYR A 356 -1.45 7.16 12.46
N ARG A 357 -0.99 8.16 13.21
CA ARG A 357 -1.44 9.56 13.04
C ARG A 357 -0.31 10.54 12.78
N THR A 358 0.91 10.20 13.18
CA THR A 358 2.04 11.11 13.07
C THR A 358 2.66 11.01 11.68
N GLN A 359 2.56 12.10 10.90
CA GLN A 359 3.23 12.20 9.61
C GLN A 359 4.74 12.03 9.79
N MET A 360 5.42 11.39 8.83
CA MET A 360 6.86 11.10 8.87
C MET A 360 7.32 10.17 10.00
N TYR A 361 6.42 9.55 10.78
CA TYR A 361 6.82 8.68 11.89
C TYR A 361 7.79 7.55 11.48
N LEU A 362 7.50 6.82 10.42
CA LEU A 362 8.36 5.74 9.90
C LEU A 362 9.42 6.29 8.93
N CYS A 363 9.07 7.24 8.08
CA CYS A 363 10.00 7.83 7.12
C CYS A 363 11.17 8.55 7.81
N TYR A 364 10.90 9.24 8.92
CA TYR A 364 11.93 9.88 9.75
C TYR A 364 12.96 8.88 10.26
N LYS A 365 12.53 7.65 10.59
CA LYS A 365 13.44 6.59 11.06
C LYS A 365 14.45 6.16 10.00
N VAL A 366 14.16 6.39 8.71
CA VAL A 366 15.11 6.13 7.61
C VAL A 366 16.22 7.20 7.61
N VAL A 367 15.84 8.46 7.80
CA VAL A 367 16.75 9.62 7.66
C VAL A 367 17.43 10.06 8.96
N SER A 368 16.92 9.64 10.13
CA SER A 368 17.45 10.03 11.45
C SER A 368 18.69 9.25 11.89
N ASN A 369 19.63 9.94 12.55
CA ASN A 369 20.80 9.30 13.17
C ASN A 369 20.48 8.60 14.50
N ASP A 370 19.45 9.05 15.21
CA ASP A 370 19.17 8.62 16.59
C ASP A 370 18.15 7.48 16.65
N TRP A 371 18.02 6.72 15.56
CA TRP A 371 17.06 5.63 15.49
C TRP A 371 17.51 4.46 16.38
N SER A 372 16.58 3.96 17.20
CA SER A 372 16.68 2.70 17.92
C SER A 372 15.42 1.85 17.68
N PRO A 373 15.54 0.52 17.56
CA PRO A 373 14.39 -0.38 17.47
C PRO A 373 13.51 -0.35 18.73
N ASP A 374 14.06 0.08 19.87
CA ASP A 374 13.38 0.12 21.17
C ASP A 374 12.76 1.50 21.47
N LEU A 375 12.67 2.39 20.48
CA LEU A 375 12.04 3.71 20.70
C LEU A 375 10.57 3.52 21.10
N PRO A 376 10.14 4.06 22.26
CA PRO A 376 8.78 3.92 22.73
C PRO A 376 7.81 4.63 21.79
N HIS A 377 6.63 4.04 21.61
CA HIS A 377 5.50 4.63 20.91
C HIS A 377 4.64 5.44 21.89
N SER A 378 4.00 6.53 21.43
CA SER A 378 2.97 7.20 22.26
C SER A 378 1.78 6.29 22.55
N GLU A 379 1.49 5.36 21.64
CA GLU A 379 0.35 4.46 21.76
C GLU A 379 0.72 3.01 21.35
N PRO A 380 0.10 2.00 21.98
CA PRO A 380 0.34 0.61 21.62
C PRO A 380 -0.16 0.34 20.20
N ILE A 381 0.58 -0.52 19.48
CA ILE A 381 0.11 -1.07 18.22
C ILE A 381 -1.11 -1.94 18.50
N ASP A 382 -2.18 -1.78 17.72
CA ASP A 382 -3.41 -2.53 17.89
C ASP A 382 -3.24 -4.03 17.57
N ASN A 383 -4.27 -4.80 17.91
CA ASN A 383 -4.34 -6.23 17.67
C ASN A 383 -5.45 -6.58 16.67
N PHE A 384 -5.66 -5.78 15.63
CA PHE A 384 -6.56 -6.19 14.55
C PHE A 384 -5.97 -7.37 13.78
N THR A 385 -6.82 -8.33 13.45
CA THR A 385 -6.51 -9.55 12.71
C THR A 385 -6.93 -9.39 11.25
N GLU A 386 -6.45 -10.27 10.37
CA GLU A 386 -6.90 -10.31 8.97
C GLU A 386 -8.43 -10.39 8.88
N GLN A 387 -9.08 -11.18 9.74
CA GLN A 387 -10.52 -11.38 9.74
C GLN A 387 -11.32 -10.09 9.97
N ASP A 388 -10.78 -9.14 10.73
CA ASP A 388 -11.47 -7.88 11.04
C ASP A 388 -11.69 -7.03 9.77
N PHE A 389 -10.83 -7.19 8.76
CA PHE A 389 -10.85 -6.44 7.50
C PHE A 389 -11.51 -7.20 6.33
N LEU A 390 -12.11 -8.37 6.58
CA LEU A 390 -12.81 -9.18 5.57
C LEU A 390 -14.34 -8.98 5.61
N THR A 391 -14.80 -7.88 6.21
CA THR A 391 -16.21 -7.65 6.57
C THR A 391 -17.06 -7.00 5.47
N SER A 392 -16.63 -7.10 4.20
CA SER A 392 -17.41 -6.59 3.05
C SER A 392 -18.41 -7.61 2.54
#